data_AF-A0A2V9VW42-F1
#
_entry.id   AF-A0A2V9VW42-F1
#
_cell.length_a   1.000
_cell.length_b   1.000
_cell.length_c   1.000
_cell.angle_alpha   90.00
_cell.angle_beta   90.00
_cell.angle_gamma   90.00
#
_symmetry.space_group_name_H-M   'P 1'
#
loop_
_entity.id
_entity.type
_entity.pdbx_description
1 polymer ?
#
loop_
_entity_poly.entity_id
_entity_poly.type
_entity_poly.pdbx_seq_one_letter_code
_entity_poly.pdbx_strand_id
1 'polypeptide(L)'
;MQKIILLFVAALVLVLIFSPIALSAQEQTEPQKITVKSKEVNNGVVILTVQEGKNSLELQCNKEFAGCVALDAGDYLMVRLPKNRGMYDCSNAEVFRKTPNAEPGDKIGQYCLVQSK
;
A
#
# COMPACT_ATOMS: atom_id res chain seq x y z
N MET A 1 55.20 -2.45 -9.20
CA MET A 1 54.05 -3.10 -8.52
C MET A 1 53.26 -2.14 -7.63
N GLN A 2 53.89 -1.30 -6.81
CA GLN A 2 53.23 -0.35 -5.89
C GLN A 2 52.29 0.67 -6.57
N LYS A 3 52.66 1.21 -7.75
CA LYS A 3 51.81 2.13 -8.53
C LYS A 3 50.53 1.47 -9.06
N ILE A 4 50.60 0.18 -9.38
CA ILE A 4 49.47 -0.61 -9.88
C ILE A 4 48.48 -0.86 -8.73
N ILE A 5 48.99 -1.21 -7.55
CA ILE A 5 48.19 -1.41 -6.33
C ILE A 5 47.46 -0.10 -5.94
N LEU A 6 48.14 1.05 -6.00
CA LEU A 6 47.53 2.35 -5.71
C LEU A 6 46.39 2.72 -6.70
N LEU A 7 46.57 2.42 -7.99
CA LEU A 7 45.54 2.64 -9.01
C LEU A 7 44.32 1.71 -8.79
N PHE A 8 44.56 0.46 -8.40
CA PHE A 8 43.47 -0.47 -8.06
C PHE A 8 42.70 -0.06 -6.81
N VAL A 9 43.39 0.41 -5.76
CA VAL A 9 42.74 0.89 -4.53
C VAL A 9 41.93 2.16 -4.81
N ALA A 10 42.47 3.09 -5.61
CA ALA A 10 41.75 4.31 -6.00
C ALA A 10 40.49 4.00 -6.83
N ALA A 11 40.58 3.03 -7.76
CA ALA A 11 39.45 2.59 -8.56
C ALA A 11 38.36 1.91 -7.70
N LEU A 12 38.75 1.08 -6.73
CA LEU A 12 37.82 0.42 -5.80
C LEU A 12 37.07 1.43 -4.92
N VAL A 13 37.77 2.46 -4.43
CA VAL A 13 37.17 3.56 -3.66
C VAL A 13 36.18 4.34 -4.52
N LEU A 14 36.49 4.60 -5.78
CA LEU A 14 35.60 5.34 -6.69
C LEU A 14 34.30 4.56 -6.99
N VAL A 15 34.37 3.23 -7.12
CA VAL A 15 33.19 2.37 -7.35
C VAL A 15 32.26 2.32 -6.13
N LEU A 16 32.80 2.38 -4.91
CA LEU A 16 31.99 2.42 -3.69
C LEU A 16 31.22 3.75 -3.55
N ILE A 17 31.82 4.87 -3.96
CA ILE A 17 31.21 6.21 -3.85
C ILE A 17 30.14 6.44 -4.93
N PHE A 18 30.28 5.81 -6.10
CA PHE A 18 29.34 5.90 -7.22
C PHE A 18 28.36 4.73 -7.29
N SER A 19 28.08 4.05 -6.18
CA SER A 19 26.97 3.11 -6.16
C SER A 19 25.65 3.91 -6.23
N PRO A 20 24.85 3.79 -7.31
CA PRO A 20 23.52 4.36 -7.30
C PRO A 20 22.78 3.64 -6.18
N ILE A 21 22.41 4.36 -5.14
CA ILE A 21 21.43 3.89 -4.17
C ILE A 21 20.21 3.62 -5.02
N ALA A 22 19.96 2.34 -5.33
CA ALA A 22 18.71 1.93 -5.93
C ALA A 22 17.67 2.30 -4.89
N LEU A 23 17.05 3.47 -5.07
CA LEU A 23 15.85 3.85 -4.36
C LEU A 23 14.78 2.91 -4.91
N SER A 24 14.79 1.68 -4.42
CA SER A 24 13.76 0.69 -4.66
C SER A 24 12.47 1.43 -4.37
N ALA A 25 11.61 1.59 -5.38
CA ALA A 25 10.21 1.86 -5.13
C ALA A 25 9.74 0.67 -4.30
N GLN A 26 9.84 0.79 -2.98
CA GLN A 26 9.50 -0.25 -2.05
C GLN A 26 8.02 -0.48 -2.25
N GLU A 27 7.73 -1.55 -2.98
CA GLU A 27 6.40 -2.10 -3.17
C GLU A 27 5.76 -2.09 -1.78
N GLN A 28 4.77 -1.20 -1.56
CA GLN A 28 4.20 -0.90 -0.24
C GLN A 28 3.41 -2.11 0.26
N THR A 29 4.14 -3.14 0.65
CA THR A 29 3.65 -4.41 1.20
C THR A 29 3.39 -4.25 2.69
N GLU A 30 3.92 -3.20 3.31
CA GLU A 30 3.68 -2.90 4.72
C GLU A 30 2.26 -2.34 4.94
N PRO A 31 1.53 -2.88 5.93
CA PRO A 31 0.21 -2.37 6.31
C PRO A 31 0.25 -0.90 6.70
N GLN A 32 -0.55 -0.08 6.02
CA GLN A 32 -0.76 1.33 6.34
C GLN A 32 -2.01 1.50 7.20
N LYS A 33 -1.94 2.37 8.20
CA LYS A 33 -3.12 2.76 8.97
C LYS A 33 -4.02 3.65 8.13
N ILE A 34 -5.29 3.29 8.06
CA ILE A 34 -6.35 4.11 7.47
C ILE A 34 -7.47 4.35 8.48
N THR A 35 -8.19 5.46 8.35
CA THR A 35 -9.41 5.72 9.12
C THR A 35 -10.58 5.88 8.15
N VAL A 36 -11.56 4.98 8.22
CA VAL A 36 -12.83 5.10 7.50
C VAL A 36 -13.61 6.27 8.10
N LYS A 37 -14.02 7.21 7.25
CA LYS A 37 -14.77 8.42 7.65
C LYS A 37 -16.27 8.27 7.38
N SER A 38 -16.60 7.72 6.23
CA SER A 38 -17.98 7.55 5.77
C SER A 38 -18.09 6.37 4.83
N LYS A 39 -19.32 5.86 4.70
CA LYS A 39 -19.68 4.80 3.78
C LYS A 39 -20.92 5.20 2.99
N GLU A 40 -20.89 4.86 1.72
CA GLU A 40 -22.01 5.00 0.80
C GLU A 40 -22.23 3.67 0.09
N VAL A 41 -23.48 3.38 -0.26
CA VAL A 41 -23.80 2.32 -1.21
C VAL A 41 -24.60 2.93 -2.33
N ASN A 42 -24.05 2.85 -3.54
CA ASN A 42 -24.68 3.36 -4.74
C ASN A 42 -24.71 2.26 -5.80
N ASN A 43 -25.91 1.86 -6.25
CA ASN A 43 -26.12 0.89 -7.32
C ASN A 43 -25.30 -0.42 -7.18
N GLY A 44 -25.20 -0.95 -5.95
CA GLY A 44 -24.46 -2.19 -5.68
C GLY A 44 -22.95 -2.02 -5.46
N VAL A 45 -22.42 -0.80 -5.60
CA VAL A 45 -21.04 -0.46 -5.23
C VAL A 45 -21.02 0.10 -3.81
N VAL A 46 -20.20 -0.48 -2.94
CA VAL A 46 -19.84 0.12 -1.65
C VAL A 46 -18.69 1.08 -1.90
N ILE A 47 -18.83 2.31 -1.42
CA ILE A 47 -17.81 3.36 -1.50
C ILE A 47 -17.48 3.77 -0.07
N LEU A 48 -16.22 3.65 0.32
CA LEU A 48 -15.72 4.07 1.63
C LEU A 48 -14.79 5.26 1.43
N THR A 49 -15.10 6.38 2.08
CA THR A 49 -14.16 7.49 2.17
C THR A 49 -13.19 7.20 3.30
N VAL A 50 -11.90 7.12 3.00
CA VAL A 50 -10.85 6.81 3.96
C VAL A 50 -9.81 7.91 4.04
N GLN A 51 -9.28 8.11 5.25
CA GLN A 51 -8.16 8.99 5.52
C GLN A 51 -6.90 8.15 5.73
N GLU A 52 -5.86 8.42 4.95
CA GLU A 52 -4.52 7.85 5.13
C GLU A 52 -3.52 8.98 5.38
N GLY A 53 -3.10 9.15 6.63
CA GLY A 53 -2.32 10.33 7.03
C GLY A 53 -3.07 11.62 6.68
N LYS A 54 -2.52 12.42 5.75
CA LYS A 54 -3.14 13.67 5.26
C LYS A 54 -3.97 13.48 3.98
N ASN A 55 -3.93 12.30 3.37
CA ASN A 55 -4.58 12.02 2.10
C ASN A 55 -6.00 11.49 2.33
N SER A 56 -6.96 11.97 1.53
CA SER A 56 -8.28 11.38 1.44
C SER A 56 -8.36 10.50 0.19
N LEU A 57 -8.82 9.27 0.35
CA LEU A 57 -8.89 8.24 -0.69
C LEU A 57 -10.28 7.58 -0.63
N GLU A 58 -10.62 6.86 -1.68
CA GLU A 58 -11.80 6.01 -1.73
C GLU A 58 -11.41 4.54 -1.85
N LEU A 59 -12.10 3.69 -1.10
CA LEU A 59 -12.08 2.25 -1.28
C LEU A 59 -13.43 1.80 -1.81
N GLN A 60 -13.43 1.13 -2.96
CA GLN A 60 -14.65 0.72 -3.64
C GLN A 60 -14.69 -0.81 -3.80
N CYS A 61 -15.85 -1.41 -3.60
CA CYS A 61 -16.06 -2.83 -3.88
C CYS A 61 -17.50 -3.08 -4.35
N ASN A 62 -17.72 -4.17 -5.10
CA ASN A 62 -19.06 -4.55 -5.53
C ASN A 62 -19.69 -5.50 -4.51
N LYS A 63 -20.91 -5.19 -4.04
CA LYS A 63 -21.63 -5.95 -3.01
C LYS A 63 -21.82 -7.43 -3.34
N GLU A 64 -21.90 -7.77 -4.63
CA GLU A 64 -22.07 -9.14 -5.10
C GLU A 64 -20.81 -10.00 -4.92
N PHE A 65 -19.64 -9.38 -4.66
CA PHE A 65 -18.41 -10.12 -4.38
C PHE A 65 -18.23 -10.40 -2.90
N ALA A 66 -17.80 -11.62 -2.60
CA ALA A 66 -17.47 -12.04 -1.25
C ALA A 66 -16.37 -11.14 -0.66
N GLY A 67 -16.56 -10.68 0.57
CA GLY A 67 -15.63 -9.77 1.23
C GLY A 67 -15.80 -8.29 0.88
N CYS A 68 -16.83 -7.91 0.10
CA CYS A 68 -17.21 -6.50 -0.01
C CYS A 68 -18.04 -6.08 1.20
N VAL A 69 -17.48 -5.23 2.07
CA VAL A 69 -18.12 -4.84 3.33
C VAL A 69 -18.24 -3.32 3.43
N ALA A 70 -19.43 -2.83 3.76
CA ALA A 70 -19.65 -1.42 4.09
C ALA A 70 -19.16 -1.11 5.51
N LEU A 71 -17.85 -0.91 5.64
CA LEU A 71 -17.16 -0.69 6.92
C LEU A 71 -17.72 0.53 7.66
N ASP A 72 -17.88 0.40 8.97
CA ASP A 72 -18.21 1.52 9.84
C ASP A 72 -17.02 2.48 9.98
N ALA A 73 -17.30 3.70 10.46
CA ALA A 73 -16.25 4.66 10.73
C ALA A 73 -15.32 4.14 11.83
N GLY A 74 -14.01 4.21 11.60
CA GLY A 74 -13.03 3.64 12.51
C GLY A 74 -11.65 3.42 11.90
N ASP A 75 -10.72 2.96 12.73
CA ASP A 75 -9.34 2.67 12.31
C ASP A 75 -9.21 1.23 11.80
N TYR A 76 -8.57 1.09 10.63
CA TYR A 76 -8.28 -0.17 9.97
C TYR A 76 -6.84 -0.18 9.47
N LEU A 77 -6.40 -1.34 8.96
CA LEU A 77 -5.14 -1.47 8.26
C LEU A 77 -5.41 -1.81 6.79
N MET A 78 -4.60 -1.23 5.90
CA MET A 78 -4.69 -1.39 4.47
C MET A 78 -3.33 -1.80 3.91
N VAL A 79 -3.30 -2.82 3.07
CA VAL A 79 -2.12 -3.22 2.30
C VAL A 79 -2.40 -2.97 0.83
N ARG A 80 -1.56 -2.17 0.16
CA ARG A 80 -1.67 -1.98 -1.30
C ARG A 80 -1.11 -3.21 -1.99
N LEU A 81 -1.85 -3.74 -2.95
CA LEU A 81 -1.38 -4.87 -3.76
C LEU A 81 -0.53 -4.37 -4.93
N PRO A 82 0.41 -5.21 -5.42
CA PRO A 82 1.16 -4.93 -6.64
C PRO A 82 0.24 -4.68 -7.84
N LYS A 83 0.78 -4.01 -8.87
CA LYS A 83 0.06 -3.85 -10.14
C LYS A 83 -0.34 -5.22 -10.70
N ASN A 84 -1.55 -5.28 -11.28
CA ASN A 84 -2.13 -6.50 -11.86
C ASN A 84 -2.30 -7.65 -10.86
N ARG A 85 -2.41 -7.35 -9.56
CA ARG A 85 -2.79 -8.29 -8.51
C ARG A 85 -4.09 -7.83 -7.85
N GLY A 86 -4.88 -8.80 -7.42
CA GLY A 86 -6.16 -8.55 -6.73
C GLY A 86 -7.36 -8.87 -7.60
N MET A 87 -8.54 -8.51 -7.10
CA MET A 87 -9.83 -8.88 -7.69
C MET A 87 -10.30 -7.92 -8.78
N TYR A 88 -9.96 -6.64 -8.69
CA TYR A 88 -10.48 -5.58 -9.55
C TYR A 88 -9.44 -5.14 -10.60
N ASP A 89 -9.91 -4.60 -11.72
CA ASP A 89 -9.04 -3.97 -12.73
C ASP A 89 -8.69 -2.53 -12.32
N CYS A 90 -7.93 -2.39 -11.23
CA CYS A 90 -7.43 -1.12 -10.70
C CYS A 90 -6.30 -1.33 -9.68
N SER A 91 -5.90 -0.28 -8.96
CA SER A 91 -5.00 -0.40 -7.80
C SER A 91 -5.73 -1.08 -6.65
N ASN A 92 -5.56 -2.40 -6.50
CA ASN A 92 -6.21 -3.15 -5.43
C ASN A 92 -5.54 -2.90 -4.08
N ALA A 93 -6.34 -2.95 -3.02
CA ALA A 93 -5.88 -2.95 -1.65
C ALA A 93 -6.66 -3.98 -0.82
N GLU A 94 -5.99 -4.59 0.14
CA GLU A 94 -6.62 -5.47 1.14
C GLU A 94 -6.82 -4.71 2.43
N VAL A 95 -7.99 -4.85 3.05
CA VAL A 95 -8.31 -4.20 4.32
C VAL A 95 -8.45 -5.25 5.41
N PHE A 96 -7.84 -4.96 6.56
CA PHE A 96 -7.79 -5.82 7.73
C PHE A 96 -8.35 -5.11 8.95
N ARG A 97 -8.90 -5.90 9.88
CA ARG A 97 -9.14 -5.39 11.24
C ARG A 97 -7.81 -5.02 11.89
N LYS A 98 -7.82 -3.96 12.68
CA LYS A 98 -6.68 -3.59 13.50
C LYS A 98 -6.71 -4.37 14.82
N THR A 99 -5.62 -5.06 15.17
CA THR A 99 -5.48 -5.66 16.51
C THR A 99 -5.10 -4.61 17.56
N PRO A 100 -5.23 -4.90 18.87
CA PRO A 100 -4.78 -3.98 19.92
C PRO A 100 -3.31 -3.56 19.79
N ASN A 101 -2.46 -4.41 19.21
CA ASN A 101 -1.03 -4.16 18.98
C ASN A 101 -0.75 -3.43 17.66
N ALA A 102 -1.78 -2.94 16.96
CA ALA A 102 -1.68 -2.28 15.66
C ALA A 102 -1.12 -3.15 14.53
N GLU A 103 -1.27 -4.48 14.63
CA GLU A 103 -0.95 -5.44 13.59
C GLU A 103 -2.20 -5.84 12.78
N PRO A 104 -2.05 -6.35 11.54
CA PRO A 104 -3.16 -6.92 10.78
C PRO A 104 -3.80 -8.09 11.52
N GLY A 105 -5.08 -7.96 11.83
CA GLY A 105 -5.93 -9.06 12.27
C GLY A 105 -6.57 -9.75 11.07
N ASP A 106 -7.84 -10.14 11.21
CA ASP A 106 -8.58 -10.77 10.12
C ASP A 106 -8.66 -9.87 8.88
N LYS A 107 -8.41 -10.48 7.72
CA LYS A 107 -8.72 -9.87 6.43
C LYS A 107 -10.24 -9.70 6.31
N ILE A 108 -10.65 -8.47 6.00
CA ILE A 108 -12.07 -8.15 5.79
C ILE A 108 -12.42 -8.31 4.31
N GLY A 109 -11.60 -7.76 3.42
CA GLY A 109 -11.94 -7.69 2.00
C GLY A 109 -10.85 -7.10 1.12
N GLN A 110 -11.06 -7.22 -0.19
CA GLN A 110 -10.29 -6.48 -1.19
C GLN A 110 -11.15 -5.36 -1.75
N TYR A 111 -10.51 -4.22 -2.00
CA TYR A 111 -11.15 -3.00 -2.49
C TYR A 111 -10.31 -2.42 -3.62
N CYS A 112 -10.98 -1.75 -4.53
CA CYS A 112 -10.36 -0.86 -5.49
C CYS A 112 -10.00 0.46 -4.81
N LEU A 113 -8.72 0.84 -4.82
CA LEU A 113 -8.25 2.11 -4.28
C LEU A 113 -8.30 3.18 -5.38
N VAL A 114 -9.05 4.24 -5.12
CA VAL A 114 -9.20 5.39 -6.02
C VAL A 114 -8.78 6.65 -5.26
N GLN A 115 -8.04 7.56 -5.90
CA GLN A 115 -7.78 8.85 -5.29
C GLN A 115 -9.09 9.64 -5.22
N SER A 116 -9.40 10.19 -4.05
CA SER A 116 -10.54 11.10 -3.93
C SER A 116 -10.23 12.36 -4.76
N LYS A 117 -11.22 12.83 -5.51
CA LYS A 117 -11.08 14.00 -6.39
C LYS A 117 -10.99 15.31 -5.61
#